data_AF-A0A356ASP1-F1
#
_entry.id   AF-A0A356ASP1-F1
#
_cell.length_a   1.000
_cell.length_b   1.000
_cell.length_c   1.000
_cell.angle_alpha   90.00
_cell.angle_beta   90.00
_cell.angle_gamma   90.00
#
_symmetry.space_group_name_H-M   'P 1'
#
loop_
_entity.id
_entity.type
_entity.pdbx_description
1 polymer ?
#
loop_
_entity_poly.entity_id
_entity_poly.type
_entity_poly.pdbx_seq_one_letter_code
_entity_poly.pdbx_strand_id
1 'polypeptide(L)'
;QDKMKVLLIDKRTVSVQKNMIEQGKLCGGLLAPDAQKEFAAQGLSIPVHVLVDPQIFAVDAIDLMTGVHAIYQRFYINVDRAKLDQWLYSLSSHRVELWENTLFQSYVKQKDHYKVTVRRNDKEEA
;
A
#
# COMPACT_ATOMS: atom_id res chain seq x y z
N GLN A 1 19.94 0.45 19.08
CA GLN A 1 19.62 0.17 17.68
C GLN A 1 19.87 1.43 16.89
N ASP A 2 20.86 1.41 15.99
CA ASP A 2 21.12 2.52 15.07
C ASP A 2 19.96 2.67 14.09
N LYS A 3 19.32 3.83 14.09
CA LYS A 3 18.15 4.12 13.24
C LYS A 3 18.62 4.77 11.95
N MET A 4 18.42 4.10 10.83
CA MET A 4 18.74 4.61 9.49
C MET A 4 17.94 5.89 9.17
N LYS A 5 18.56 6.79 8.39
CA LYS A 5 17.83 7.86 7.69
C LYS A 5 17.22 7.23 6.43
N VAL A 6 15.92 7.41 6.23
CA VAL A 6 15.18 6.75 5.14
C VAL A 6 14.58 7.82 4.25
N LEU A 7 14.75 7.67 2.94
CA LEU A 7 14.03 8.45 1.93
C LEU A 7 13.03 7.53 1.24
N LEU A 8 11.75 7.89 1.27
CA LEU A 8 10.68 7.22 0.54
C LEU A 8 10.34 8.06 -0.69
N ILE A 9 10.40 7.46 -1.87
CA ILE A 9 9.97 8.08 -3.12
C ILE A 9 8.72 7.38 -3.66
N ASP A 10 7.71 8.14 -4.07
CA ASP A 10 6.52 7.61 -4.75
C ASP A 10 6.15 8.54 -5.90
N LYS A 11 5.77 7.95 -7.05
CA LYS A 11 5.31 8.71 -8.22
C LYS A 11 3.97 9.42 -7.93
N ARG A 12 3.20 8.91 -6.98
CA ARG A 12 1.90 9.46 -6.60
C ARG A 12 2.08 10.67 -5.68
N THR A 13 1.06 11.51 -5.66
CA THR A 13 0.82 12.47 -4.56
C THR A 13 -0.11 11.78 -3.57
N VAL A 14 0.49 11.17 -2.58
CA VAL A 14 -0.13 10.40 -1.49
C VAL A 14 -0.81 11.32 -0.48
N SER A 15 -0.22 12.49 -0.22
CA SER A 15 -0.73 13.53 0.68
C SER A 15 -2.11 14.05 0.27
N VAL A 16 -2.46 13.92 -1.01
CA VAL A 16 -3.77 14.29 -1.55
C VAL A 16 -4.63 13.05 -1.70
N GLN A 17 -5.82 13.05 -1.07
CA GLN A 17 -6.86 12.07 -1.38
C GLN A 17 -7.31 12.26 -2.83
N LYS A 18 -6.74 11.47 -3.73
CA LYS A 18 -7.29 11.27 -5.07
C LYS A 18 -8.06 9.97 -5.07
N ASN A 19 -9.19 9.98 -5.78
CA ASN A 19 -9.96 8.78 -5.99
C ASN A 19 -9.09 7.75 -6.73
N MET A 20 -8.84 6.59 -6.11
CA MET A 20 -8.00 5.55 -6.69
C MET A 20 -8.61 4.97 -7.97
N ILE A 21 -9.93 5.09 -8.15
CA ILE A 21 -10.64 4.77 -9.39
C ILE A 21 -10.20 5.71 -10.52
N GLU A 22 -10.05 7.01 -10.25
CA GLU A 22 -9.50 7.98 -11.22
C GLU A 22 -8.03 7.69 -11.55
N GLN A 23 -7.31 7.02 -10.66
CA GLN A 23 -5.95 6.52 -10.90
C GLN A 23 -5.93 5.13 -11.58
N GLY A 24 -7.08 4.61 -12.01
CA GLY A 24 -7.21 3.33 -12.71
C GLY A 24 -7.03 2.09 -11.83
N LYS A 25 -6.99 2.24 -10.50
CA LYS A 25 -6.87 1.13 -9.55
C LYS A 25 -8.24 0.74 -9.02
N LEU A 26 -8.79 -0.34 -9.58
CA LEU A 26 -10.11 -0.89 -9.21
C LEU A 26 -10.02 -2.01 -8.17
N CYS A 27 -8.87 -2.67 -8.06
CA CYS A 27 -8.68 -3.86 -7.26
C CYS A 27 -7.87 -3.56 -5.98
N GLY A 28 -8.22 -4.22 -4.87
CA GLY A 28 -7.55 -4.08 -3.59
C GLY A 28 -8.43 -3.37 -2.56
N GLY A 29 -8.51 -3.96 -1.38
CA GLY A 29 -9.52 -3.65 -0.38
C GLY A 29 -9.82 -4.85 0.51
N LEU A 30 -9.29 -6.05 0.21
CA LEU A 30 -9.37 -7.20 1.09
C LEU A 30 -8.00 -7.50 1.69
N LEU A 31 -7.93 -7.42 3.02
CA LEU A 31 -6.73 -7.73 3.76
C LEU A 31 -6.75 -9.18 4.25
N ALA A 32 -5.79 -9.99 3.77
CA ALA A 32 -5.63 -11.39 4.14
C ALA A 32 -5.32 -11.59 5.64
N PRO A 33 -5.71 -12.73 6.24
CA PRO A 33 -5.40 -13.05 7.63
C PRO A 33 -3.91 -12.94 7.97
N ASP A 34 -3.03 -13.33 7.05
CA ASP A 34 -1.58 -13.25 7.30
C ASP A 34 -1.08 -11.81 7.35
N ALA A 35 -1.64 -10.92 6.53
CA ALA A 35 -1.34 -9.49 6.62
C ALA A 35 -1.92 -8.88 7.92
N GLN A 36 -3.08 -9.33 8.38
CA GLN A 36 -3.63 -8.93 9.69
C GLN A 36 -2.70 -9.34 10.85
N LYS A 37 -2.13 -10.55 10.79
CA LYS A 37 -1.13 -11.01 11.78
C LYS A 37 0.12 -10.14 11.76
N GLU A 38 0.58 -9.72 10.58
CA GLU A 38 1.74 -8.84 10.45
C GLU A 38 1.50 -7.47 11.08
N PHE A 39 0.33 -6.86 10.84
CA PHE A 39 -0.06 -5.63 11.53
C PHE A 39 -0.05 -5.82 13.05
N ALA A 40 -0.65 -6.89 13.56
CA ALA A 40 -0.68 -7.19 14.99
C ALA A 40 0.72 -7.40 15.58
N ALA A 41 1.61 -8.10 14.87
CA ALA A 41 2.99 -8.34 15.28
C ALA A 41 3.80 -7.03 15.38
N GLN A 42 3.48 -6.04 14.54
CA GLN A 42 4.05 -4.69 14.60
C GLN A 42 3.33 -3.77 15.60
N GLY A 43 2.33 -4.27 16.35
CA GLY A 43 1.56 -3.47 17.30
C GLY A 43 0.61 -2.47 16.64
N LEU A 44 0.29 -2.67 15.36
CA LEU A 44 -0.58 -1.81 14.57
C LEU A 44 -2.01 -2.36 14.56
N SER A 45 -2.96 -1.49 14.88
CA SER A 45 -4.39 -1.76 14.74
C SER A 45 -4.96 -0.92 13.60
N ILE A 46 -5.65 -1.56 12.65
CA ILE A 46 -6.22 -0.86 11.50
C ILE A 46 -7.33 0.09 11.99
N PRO A 47 -7.28 1.38 11.67
CA PRO A 47 -8.29 2.34 12.11
C PRO A 47 -9.68 2.05 11.51
N VAL A 48 -10.72 2.31 12.28
CA VAL A 48 -12.12 2.11 11.85
C VAL A 48 -12.44 2.90 10.57
N HIS A 49 -11.93 4.12 10.41
CA HIS A 49 -12.20 4.95 9.23
C HIS A 49 -11.62 4.39 7.92
N VAL A 50 -10.66 3.46 8.02
CA VAL A 50 -10.07 2.73 6.90
C VAL A 50 -10.96 1.55 6.50
N LEU A 51 -11.77 1.00 7.40
CA LEU A 51 -12.64 -0.12 7.12
C LEU A 51 -13.79 0.29 6.18
N VAL A 52 -14.22 -0.65 5.34
CA VAL A 52 -15.34 -0.47 4.41
C VAL A 52 -16.35 -1.57 4.61
N ASP A 53 -17.62 -1.19 4.71
CA ASP A 53 -18.72 -2.15 4.74
C ASP A 53 -19.24 -2.47 3.33
N PRO A 54 -19.75 -3.70 3.11
CA PRO A 54 -19.82 -4.79 4.08
C PRO A 54 -18.47 -5.49 4.29
N GLN A 55 -18.26 -6.02 5.49
CA GLN A 55 -17.18 -6.97 5.74
C GLN A 55 -17.52 -8.34 5.13
N ILE A 56 -16.50 -9.04 4.62
CA ILE A 56 -16.67 -10.35 3.96
C ILE A 56 -16.24 -11.46 4.90
N PHE A 57 -17.14 -12.41 5.16
CA PHE A 57 -16.85 -13.59 5.99
C PHE A 57 -16.91 -14.90 5.21
N ALA A 58 -17.51 -14.91 4.01
CA ALA A 58 -17.56 -16.05 3.11
C ALA A 58 -17.59 -15.59 1.65
N VAL A 59 -17.11 -16.46 0.77
CA VAL A 59 -17.17 -16.29 -0.68
C VAL A 59 -17.92 -17.48 -1.26
N ASP A 60 -18.91 -17.17 -2.07
CA ASP A 60 -19.60 -18.11 -2.94
C ASP A 60 -18.77 -18.27 -4.22
N ALA A 61 -18.32 -19.49 -4.50
CA ALA A 61 -17.57 -19.83 -5.69
C ALA A 61 -18.41 -20.75 -6.59
N ILE A 62 -18.70 -20.27 -7.79
CA ILE A 62 -19.48 -20.97 -8.80
C ILE A 62 -18.58 -21.26 -10.00
N ASP A 63 -18.43 -22.54 -10.34
CA ASP A 63 -17.88 -22.95 -11.62
C ASP A 63 -18.97 -22.86 -12.69
N LEU A 64 -18.84 -21.91 -13.61
CA LEU A 64 -19.83 -21.64 -14.65
C LEU A 64 -19.96 -22.77 -15.68
N MET A 65 -18.93 -23.61 -15.85
CA MET A 65 -18.95 -24.69 -16.84
C MET A 65 -19.66 -25.93 -16.31
N THR A 66 -19.47 -26.23 -15.03
CA THR A 66 -20.02 -27.45 -14.40
C THR A 66 -21.24 -27.18 -13.53
N GLY A 67 -21.49 -25.94 -13.14
CA GLY A 67 -22.49 -25.55 -12.15
C GLY A 67 -22.12 -25.94 -10.72
N VAL A 68 -20.90 -26.46 -10.48
CA VAL A 68 -20.42 -26.79 -9.14
C VAL A 68 -20.31 -25.51 -8.33
N HIS A 69 -20.92 -25.54 -7.15
CA HIS A 69 -20.96 -24.41 -6.23
C HIS A 69 -20.39 -24.83 -4.88
N ALA A 70 -19.59 -23.94 -4.29
CA ALA A 70 -19.16 -24.09 -2.92
C ALA A 70 -19.01 -22.74 -2.22
N ILE A 71 -19.46 -22.70 -0.98
CA ILE A 71 -19.28 -21.56 -0.10
C ILE A 71 -18.07 -21.83 0.78
N TYR A 72 -17.08 -20.95 0.72
CA TYR A 72 -15.90 -21.06 1.56
C TYR A 72 -15.78 -19.84 2.48
N GLN A 73 -15.52 -20.12 3.75
CA GLN A 73 -15.23 -19.07 4.72
C GLN A 73 -13.93 -18.35 4.35
N ARG A 74 -13.94 -17.02 4.48
CA ARG A 74 -12.78 -16.15 4.26
C ARG A 74 -12.77 -15.07 5.33
N PHE A 75 -11.68 -14.99 6.08
CA PHE A 75 -11.50 -13.99 7.13
C PHE A 75 -10.79 -12.74 6.59
N TYR A 76 -11.30 -12.18 5.50
CA TYR A 76 -10.76 -10.94 4.93
C TYR A 76 -11.35 -9.73 5.66
N ILE A 77 -10.52 -8.74 5.96
CA ILE A 77 -11.02 -7.43 6.37
C ILE A 77 -11.16 -6.57 5.11
N ASN A 78 -12.36 -6.03 4.91
CA ASN A 78 -12.64 -5.08 3.84
C ASN A 78 -12.25 -3.66 4.24
N VAL A 79 -11.46 -3.00 3.40
CA VAL A 79 -10.82 -1.71 3.64
C VAL A 79 -10.88 -0.83 2.40
N ASP A 80 -10.92 0.47 2.65
CA ASP A 80 -10.65 1.48 1.64
C ASP A 80 -9.15 1.52 1.40
N ARG A 81 -8.73 1.08 0.21
CA ARG A 81 -7.31 1.03 -0.16
C ARG A 81 -6.63 2.39 -0.09
N ALA A 82 -7.31 3.47 -0.47
CA ALA A 82 -6.72 4.81 -0.47
C ALA A 82 -6.45 5.27 0.96
N LYS A 83 -7.43 5.05 1.85
CA LYS A 83 -7.29 5.38 3.27
C LYS A 83 -6.26 4.49 3.97
N LEU A 84 -6.17 3.21 3.60
CA LEU A 84 -5.14 2.31 4.13
C LEU A 84 -3.73 2.81 3.76
N ASP A 85 -3.48 3.12 2.48
CA ASP A 85 -2.21 3.68 2.02
C ASP A 85 -1.89 4.96 2.83
N GLN A 86 -2.82 5.90 2.92
CA GLN A 86 -2.62 7.16 3.65
C GLN A 86 -2.33 6.97 5.14
N TRP A 87 -3.03 6.03 5.79
CA TRP A 87 -2.75 5.68 7.16
C TRP A 87 -1.35 5.08 7.31
N LEU A 88 -0.93 4.16 6.43
CA LEU A 88 0.44 3.62 6.45
C LEU A 88 1.49 4.72 6.29
N TYR A 89 1.24 5.70 5.42
CA TYR A 89 2.10 6.86 5.26
C TYR A 89 2.13 7.76 6.50
N SER A 90 1.01 7.93 7.20
CA SER A 90 0.97 8.74 8.42
C SER A 90 1.71 8.10 9.60
N LEU A 91 1.97 6.80 9.56
CA LEU A 91 2.84 6.11 10.52
C LEU A 91 4.33 6.45 10.32
N SER A 92 4.71 7.10 9.21
CA SER A 92 6.09 7.48 8.96
C SER A 92 6.61 8.46 10.03
N SER A 93 7.79 8.16 10.58
CA SER A 93 8.43 9.01 11.59
C SER A 93 9.08 10.25 10.96
N HIS A 94 9.37 11.29 11.75
CA HIS A 94 10.16 12.45 11.29
C HIS A 94 11.55 12.13 10.69
N ARG A 95 12.01 10.89 10.79
CA ARG A 95 13.28 10.41 10.21
C ARG A 95 13.11 9.82 8.79
N VAL A 96 11.88 9.67 8.33
CA VAL A 96 11.54 9.27 6.98
C VAL A 96 11.23 10.56 6.22
N GLU A 97 12.04 10.87 5.21
CA GLU A 97 11.74 11.93 4.26
C GLU A 97 10.86 11.34 3.15
N LEU A 98 9.82 12.07 2.76
CA LEU A 98 8.90 11.66 1.71
C LEU A 98 9.04 12.58 0.50
N TRP A 99 9.41 12.02 -0.65
CA TRP A 99 9.36 12.70 -1.94
C TRP A 99 8.23 12.14 -2.78
N GLU A 100 7.19 12.95 -2.91
CA GLU A 100 6.05 12.68 -3.77
C GLU A 100 6.35 13.11 -5.21
N ASN A 101 5.50 12.67 -6.15
CA ASN A 101 5.68 12.94 -7.58
C ASN A 101 7.10 12.65 -8.07
N THR A 102 7.67 11.57 -7.54
CA THR A 102 9.06 11.18 -7.74
C THR A 102 9.14 9.76 -8.26
N LEU A 103 9.67 9.61 -9.47
CA LEU A 103 9.84 8.33 -10.14
C LEU A 103 11.32 7.97 -10.18
N PHE A 104 11.67 6.79 -9.65
CA PHE A 104 12.99 6.21 -9.87
C PHE A 104 13.28 6.04 -11.37
N GLN A 105 14.45 6.51 -11.84
CA GLN A 105 14.88 6.35 -13.22
C GLN A 105 16.01 5.32 -13.35
N SER A 106 17.06 5.45 -12.56
CA SER A 106 18.24 4.58 -12.64
C SER A 106 19.09 4.64 -11.38
N TYR A 107 20.06 3.73 -11.26
CA TYR A 107 21.11 3.81 -10.26
C TYR A 107 22.46 3.45 -10.87
N VAL A 108 23.53 3.95 -10.25
CA VAL A 108 24.91 3.57 -10.55
C VAL A 108 25.58 3.13 -9.25
N LYS A 109 26.09 1.90 -9.21
CA LYS A 109 26.85 1.40 -8.07
C LYS A 109 28.22 2.09 -8.01
N GLN A 110 28.52 2.70 -6.87
CA GLN A 110 29.84 3.22 -6.52
C GLN A 110 30.53 2.26 -5.54
N LYS A 111 31.77 2.56 -5.14
CA LYS A 111 32.57 1.69 -4.26
C LYS A 111 31.84 1.36 -2.94
N ASP A 112 31.26 2.39 -2.31
CA ASP A 112 30.68 2.29 -0.95
C ASP A 112 29.20 2.73 -0.88
N HIS A 113 28.60 3.14 -2.00
CA HIS A 113 27.20 3.59 -2.03
C HIS A 113 26.58 3.42 -3.44
N TYR A 114 25.30 3.76 -3.56
CA TYR A 114 24.60 3.86 -4.85
C TYR A 114 24.27 5.31 -5.12
N LYS A 115 24.57 5.79 -6.33
CA LYS A 115 24.01 7.04 -6.84
C LYS A 115 22.69 6.71 -7.53
N VAL A 116 21.60 7.39 -7.16
CA VAL A 116 20.26 7.12 -7.66
C VAL A 116 19.76 8.36 -8.41
N THR A 117 19.29 8.16 -9.64
CA THR A 117 18.65 9.22 -10.43
C THR A 117 17.14 9.04 -10.35
N VAL A 118 16.44 10.13 -10.06
CA VAL A 118 14.99 10.21 -9.98
C VAL A 118 14.45 11.35 -10.83
N ARG A 119 13.21 11.20 -11.30
CA ARG A 119 12.45 12.29 -11.89
C ARG A 119 11.45 12.80 -10.86
N ARG A 120 11.67 14.00 -10.36
CA ARG A 120 10.82 14.66 -9.37
C ARG A 120 10.16 15.89 -9.99
N ASN A 121 8.83 15.97 -9.93
CA ASN A 121 8.08 17.09 -10.51
C ASN A 121 8.46 17.37 -11.99
N ASP A 122 8.57 16.29 -12.76
CA ASP A 122 8.98 16.30 -14.18
C ASP A 122 10.40 16.84 -14.46
N LYS A 123 11.21 17.03 -13.42
CA LYS A 123 12.62 17.41 -13.50
C LYS A 123 13.49 16.26 -13.04
N GLU A 124 14.63 16.08 -13.70
CA GLU A 124 15.61 15.07 -13.31
C GLU A 124 16.46 15.57 -12.14
N GLU A 125 16.65 14.73 -11.13
CA GLU A 125 17.47 14.95 -9.93
C GLU A 125 18.37 13.71 -9.72
N ALA A 126 19.64 13.89 -9.34
CA ALA A 126 20.64 12.81 -9.28
C ALA A 126 21.63 12.95 -8.12
#